data_AF-A0A521X3I0-F1
#
_entry.id   AF-A0A521X3I0-F1
#
_cell.length_a   1.000
_cell.length_b   1.000
_cell.length_c   1.000
_cell.angle_alpha   90.00
_cell.angle_beta   90.00
_cell.angle_gamma   90.00
#
_symmetry.space_group_name_H-M   'P 1'
#
loop_
_entity.id
_entity.type
_entity.pdbx_description
1 polymer ?
#
loop_
_entity_poly.entity_id
_entity_poly.type
_entity_poly.pdbx_seq_one_letter_code
_entity_poly.pdbx_strand_id
1 'polypeptide(L)'
;MNTDKENELVAAFTTAARELGFRFTSPLIIGNDSFLGLVQDFGSPKGTVIFLLGLKNDFTEVKQTGHFFSELAGSYCVFNRKIFEETLNDWGYFGPASEKPSWFTGQPWS
;
A
#
# COMPACT_ATOMS: atom_id res chain seq x y z
N MET A 1 4.96 -21.02 4.98
CA MET A 1 5.27 -20.69 3.57
C MET A 1 4.70 -19.32 3.14
N ASN A 2 3.69 -18.75 3.83
CA ASN A 2 3.16 -17.42 3.52
C ASN A 2 3.93 -16.27 4.19
N THR A 3 4.47 -16.49 5.39
CA THR A 3 5.19 -15.48 6.17
C THR A 3 6.43 -14.91 5.45
N ASP A 4 7.13 -15.70 4.64
CA ASP A 4 8.30 -15.22 3.90
C ASP A 4 7.90 -14.16 2.86
N LYS A 5 6.82 -14.41 2.10
CA LYS A 5 6.33 -13.44 1.11
C LYS A 5 5.70 -12.21 1.75
N GLU A 6 5.02 -12.39 2.88
CA GLU A 6 4.49 -11.27 3.67
C GLU A 6 5.64 -10.36 4.14
N ASN A 7 6.72 -10.95 4.66
CA ASN A 7 7.92 -10.22 5.07
C ASN A 7 8.63 -9.53 3.90
N GLU A 8 8.77 -10.21 2.76
CA GLU A 8 9.34 -9.64 1.53
C GLU A 8 8.51 -8.45 1.03
N LEU A 9 7.19 -8.56 1.03
CA LEU A 9 6.29 -7.49 0.61
C LEU A 9 6.37 -6.29 1.57
N VAL A 10 6.40 -6.51 2.88
CA VAL A 10 6.61 -5.45 3.87
C VAL A 10 7.98 -4.78 3.67
N ALA A 11 9.04 -5.55 3.42
CA ALA A 11 10.38 -5.02 3.17
C ALA A 11 10.43 -4.18 1.87
N ALA A 12 9.75 -4.63 0.82
CA ALA A 12 9.63 -3.91 -0.44
C ALA A 12 8.89 -2.58 -0.27
N PHE A 13 7.77 -2.55 0.45
CA PHE A 13 7.04 -1.31 0.75
C PHE A 13 7.81 -0.37 1.68
N THR A 14 8.56 -0.90 2.63
CA THR A 14 9.45 -0.11 3.49
C THR A 14 10.55 0.56 2.66
N THR A 15 11.13 -0.18 1.71
CA THR A 15 12.12 0.37 0.77
C THR A 15 11.48 1.43 -0.12
N ALA A 16 10.34 1.12 -0.74
CA ALA A 16 9.63 2.04 -1.61
C ALA A 16 9.25 3.34 -0.89
N ALA A 17 8.76 3.27 0.36
CA ALA A 17 8.41 4.42 1.17
C ALA A 17 9.60 5.38 1.33
N ARG A 18 10.80 4.82 1.59
CA ARG A 18 12.03 5.61 1.67
C ARG A 18 12.44 6.21 0.32
N GLU A 19 12.43 5.41 -0.76
CA GLU A 19 12.95 5.83 -2.07
C GLU A 19 11.99 6.77 -2.84
N LEU A 20 10.69 6.68 -2.54
CA LEU A 20 9.63 7.46 -3.17
C LEU A 20 9.07 8.56 -2.26
N GLY A 21 9.45 8.58 -0.98
CA GLY A 21 9.04 9.64 -0.06
C GLY A 21 7.55 9.62 0.30
N PHE A 22 6.94 8.44 0.38
CA PHE A 22 5.60 8.27 0.96
C PHE A 22 5.69 7.65 2.35
N ARG A 23 4.61 7.72 3.11
CA ARG A 23 4.55 7.15 4.47
C ARG A 23 4.00 5.74 4.43
N PHE A 24 4.64 4.84 5.17
CA PHE A 24 4.21 3.45 5.32
C PHE A 24 4.32 3.02 6.78
N THR A 25 3.28 2.38 7.31
CA THR A 25 3.27 1.79 8.64
C THR A 25 3.04 0.28 8.54
N SER A 26 3.92 -0.48 9.20
CA SER A 26 3.80 -1.93 9.35
C SER A 26 4.37 -2.35 10.73
N PRO A 27 3.78 -3.36 11.41
CA PRO A 27 2.53 -4.03 11.07
C PRO A 27 1.31 -3.10 11.26
N LEU A 28 0.17 -3.47 10.68
CA LEU A 28 -1.09 -2.77 10.88
C LEU A 28 -2.10 -3.70 11.53
N ILE A 29 -2.74 -3.23 12.60
CA ILE A 29 -3.85 -3.94 13.26
C ILE A 29 -5.08 -3.04 13.19
N ILE A 30 -6.19 -3.60 12.71
CA ILE A 30 -7.51 -2.95 12.68
C ILE A 30 -8.49 -3.92 13.32
N GLY A 31 -9.14 -3.52 14.41
CA GLY A 31 -10.03 -4.42 15.15
C GLY A 31 -9.24 -5.62 15.69
N ASN A 32 -9.67 -6.82 15.32
CA ASN A 32 -8.98 -8.07 15.67
C ASN A 32 -8.12 -8.61 14.51
N ASP A 33 -8.10 -7.90 13.39
CA ASP A 33 -7.44 -8.31 12.17
C ASP A 33 -6.04 -7.71 12.03
N SER A 34 -5.08 -8.55 11.62
CA SER A 34 -3.74 -8.14 11.22
C SER A 34 -3.65 -7.96 9.70
N PHE A 35 -2.97 -6.90 9.29
CA PHE A 35 -2.68 -6.56 7.89
C PHE A 35 -1.18 -6.29 7.71
N LEU A 36 -0.71 -6.33 6.47
CA LEU A 36 0.71 -6.17 6.18
C LEU A 36 1.18 -4.73 6.40
N GLY A 37 0.33 -3.75 6.09
CA GLY A 37 0.62 -2.36 6.40
C GLY A 37 -0.39 -1.38 5.85
N LEU A 38 -0.15 -0.11 6.17
CA LEU A 38 -0.91 1.05 5.72
C LEU A 38 0.01 1.95 4.91
N VAL A 39 -0.36 2.24 3.67
CA VAL A 39 0.22 3.31 2.85
C VAL A 39 -0.60 4.56 3.09
N GLN A 40 -0.09 5.53 3.84
CA GLN A 40 -0.84 6.75 4.11
C GLN A 40 -0.94 7.63 2.86
N ASP A 41 -1.99 8.45 2.81
CA ASP A 41 -2.21 9.48 1.80
C ASP A 41 -2.44 8.97 0.36
N PHE A 42 -2.50 7.65 0.14
CA PHE A 42 -2.82 7.06 -1.16
C PHE A 42 -4.10 6.21 -1.10
N GLY A 43 -4.86 6.17 -2.20
CA GLY A 43 -6.08 5.35 -2.36
C GLY A 43 -7.34 5.93 -1.70
N SER A 44 -7.20 6.49 -0.50
CA SER A 44 -8.26 7.28 0.15
C SER A 44 -7.69 8.28 1.15
N PRO A 45 -8.50 9.21 1.69
CA PRO A 45 -8.08 10.09 2.79
C PRO A 45 -7.65 9.36 4.07
N LYS A 46 -7.99 8.07 4.21
CA LYS A 46 -7.52 7.21 5.31
C LYS A 46 -6.29 6.39 4.95
N GLY A 47 -5.89 6.37 3.67
CA GLY A 47 -4.80 5.55 3.16
C GLY A 47 -5.26 4.19 2.63
N THR A 48 -4.27 3.40 2.20
CA THR A 48 -4.45 2.08 1.59
C THR A 48 -3.93 0.99 2.50
N VAL A 49 -4.80 0.06 2.89
CA VAL A 49 -4.42 -1.17 3.58
C VAL A 49 -3.97 -2.20 2.54
N ILE A 50 -2.78 -2.77 2.72
CA ILE A 50 -2.23 -3.78 1.80
C ILE A 50 -2.24 -5.18 2.40
N PHE A 51 -2.47 -6.17 1.54
CA PHE A 51 -2.42 -7.60 1.87
C PHE A 51 -1.95 -8.41 0.65
N LEU A 52 -1.41 -9.61 0.90
CA LEU A 52 -0.90 -10.49 -0.16
C LEU A 52 -2.06 -11.27 -0.81
N LEU A 53 -2.00 -11.37 -2.13
CA LEU A 53 -2.98 -12.09 -2.96
C LEU A 53 -3.22 -13.53 -2.47
N GLY A 54 -4.48 -13.85 -2.21
CA GLY A 54 -4.93 -15.18 -1.81
C GLY A 54 -4.78 -15.50 -0.31
N LEU A 55 -4.39 -14.54 0.52
CA LEU A 55 -4.26 -14.78 1.98
C LEU A 55 -5.52 -14.44 2.79
N LYS A 56 -6.38 -13.56 2.29
CA LYS A 56 -7.56 -13.10 3.03
C LYS A 56 -8.80 -13.11 2.14
N ASN A 57 -9.89 -13.68 2.66
CA ASN A 57 -11.17 -13.79 1.94
C ASN A 57 -12.27 -12.90 2.54
N ASP A 58 -12.04 -12.31 3.71
CA ASP A 58 -12.98 -11.39 4.38
C ASP A 58 -12.32 -10.04 4.63
N PHE A 59 -13.00 -8.99 4.17
CA PHE A 59 -12.56 -7.59 4.27
C PHE A 59 -13.59 -6.72 4.99
N THR A 60 -14.55 -7.32 5.68
CA THR A 60 -15.67 -6.61 6.31
C THR A 60 -15.19 -5.55 7.29
N GLU A 61 -14.21 -5.87 8.15
CA GLU A 61 -13.64 -4.92 9.11
C GLU A 61 -12.97 -3.72 8.40
N VAL A 62 -12.14 -3.96 7.37
CA VAL A 62 -11.47 -2.87 6.62
C VAL A 62 -12.49 -2.01 5.88
N LYS A 63 -13.49 -2.61 5.24
CA LYS A 63 -14.51 -1.86 4.50
C LYS A 63 -15.26 -0.86 5.38
N GLN A 64 -15.46 -1.16 6.66
CA GLN A 64 -16.14 -0.27 7.61
C GLN A 64 -15.28 0.91 8.06
N THR A 65 -13.96 0.88 7.82
CA THR A 65 -13.03 1.91 8.32
C THR A 65 -12.79 3.07 7.34
N GLY A 66 -13.26 2.96 6.10
CA GLY A 66 -13.07 3.97 5.06
C GLY A 66 -11.66 4.00 4.42
N HIS A 67 -10.81 3.03 4.74
CA HIS A 67 -9.56 2.81 4.01
C HIS A 67 -9.85 2.26 2.61
N PHE A 68 -9.03 2.67 1.64
CA PHE A 68 -8.88 1.87 0.43
C PHE A 68 -8.11 0.59 0.77
N PHE A 69 -8.29 -0.46 -0.02
CA PHE A 69 -7.63 -1.73 0.24
C PHE A 69 -7.15 -2.34 -1.08
N SER A 70 -5.93 -2.88 -1.07
CA SER A 70 -5.31 -3.42 -2.27
C SER A 70 -4.70 -4.80 -2.01
N GLU A 71 -5.10 -5.74 -2.86
CA GLU A 71 -4.55 -7.08 -2.91
C GLU A 71 -3.36 -7.13 -3.85
N LEU A 72 -2.19 -7.47 -3.32
CA LEU A 72 -0.93 -7.37 -4.06
C LEU A 72 -0.38 -8.74 -4.41
N ALA A 73 -0.01 -8.92 -5.68
CA ALA A 73 0.65 -10.12 -6.16
C ALA A 73 2.11 -10.20 -5.70
N GLY A 74 2.73 -11.38 -5.85
CA GLY A 74 4.14 -11.59 -5.50
C GLY A 74 5.15 -10.75 -6.29
N SER A 75 4.74 -10.10 -7.39
CA SER A 75 5.58 -9.12 -8.09
C SER A 75 5.97 -7.92 -7.24
N TYR A 76 5.23 -7.65 -6.16
CA TYR A 76 5.51 -6.56 -5.20
C TYR A 76 6.44 -6.99 -4.06
N CYS A 77 6.88 -8.25 -4.00
CA CYS A 77 7.88 -8.72 -3.02
C CYS A 77 9.27 -8.15 -3.25
N VAL A 78 9.51 -7.52 -4.40
CA VAL A 78 10.77 -6.84 -4.73
C VAL A 78 10.46 -5.41 -5.12
N PHE A 79 11.20 -4.46 -4.56
CA PHE A 79 11.03 -3.06 -4.95
C PHE A 79 11.44 -2.86 -6.41
N ASN A 80 10.47 -2.48 -7.23
CA ASN A 80 10.66 -1.99 -8.58
C ASN A 80 10.07 -0.59 -8.65
N ARG A 81 10.94 0.42 -8.77
CA ARG A 81 10.53 1.84 -8.75
C ARG A 81 9.34 2.13 -9.65
N LYS A 82 9.39 1.68 -10.91
CA LYS A 82 8.36 1.94 -11.91
C LYS A 82 7.00 1.36 -11.49
N ILE A 83 6.97 0.09 -11.09
CA ILE A 83 5.73 -0.59 -10.68
C ILE A 83 5.10 0.12 -9.48
N PHE A 84 5.90 0.54 -8.50
CA PHE A 84 5.39 1.25 -7.32
C PHE A 84 4.90 2.65 -7.65
N GLU A 85 5.62 3.43 -8.46
CA GLU A 85 5.17 4.75 -8.91
C GLU A 85 3.86 4.65 -9.71
N GLU A 86 3.75 3.70 -10.63
CA GLU A 86 2.53 3.44 -11.41
C GLU A 86 1.36 3.06 -10.49
N THR A 87 1.58 2.13 -9.57
CA THR A 87 0.55 1.70 -8.60
C THR A 87 0.05 2.85 -7.74
N LEU A 88 0.96 3.68 -7.23
CA LEU A 88 0.60 4.83 -6.40
C LEU A 88 -0.09 5.93 -7.21
N ASN A 89 0.27 6.11 -8.49
CA ASN A 89 -0.47 6.97 -9.40
C ASN A 89 -1.91 6.48 -9.62
N ASP A 90 -2.09 5.18 -9.85
CA ASP A 90 -3.41 4.55 -10.01
C ASP A 90 -4.28 4.67 -8.75
N TRP A 91 -3.68 4.52 -7.57
CA TRP A 91 -4.40 4.70 -6.30
C TRP A 91 -4.82 6.15 -6.04
N GLY A 92 -4.03 7.11 -6.54
CA GLY A 92 -4.26 8.53 -6.32
C GLY A 92 -3.81 9.02 -4.94
N TYR A 93 -3.41 10.30 -4.89
CA TYR A 93 -2.90 10.96 -3.68
C TYR A 93 -3.97 11.86 -3.02
N PHE A 94 -4.11 11.74 -1.70
CA PHE A 94 -5.12 12.40 -0.86
C PHE A 94 -4.51 13.19 0.31
N GLY A 95 -3.18 13.21 0.44
CA GLY A 95 -2.49 13.95 1.50
C GLY A 95 -2.40 15.45 1.23
N PRO A 96 -1.73 16.20 2.13
CA PRO A 96 -1.47 17.62 1.95
C PRO A 96 -0.69 17.90 0.66
N ALA A 97 -1.04 18.97 -0.05
CA ALA A 97 -0.37 19.35 -1.30
C ALA A 97 1.13 19.62 -1.11
N SER A 98 1.55 20.10 0.07
CA SER A 98 2.95 20.33 0.43
C SER A 98 3.77 19.06 0.62
N GLU A 99 3.12 17.92 0.88
CA GLU A 99 3.76 16.62 1.09
C GLU A 99 3.64 15.70 -0.13
N LYS A 100 2.97 16.17 -1.20
CA LYS A 100 2.78 15.39 -2.42
C LYS A 100 4.13 15.08 -3.07
N PRO A 101 4.47 13.80 -3.31
CA PRO A 101 5.74 13.45 -3.94
C PRO A 101 5.88 14.07 -5.34
N SER A 102 7.08 14.55 -5.68
CA SER A 102 7.33 15.26 -6.94
C SER A 102 7.19 14.40 -8.19
N TRP A 103 7.31 13.07 -8.05
CA TRP A 103 7.13 12.10 -9.14
C TRP A 103 5.65 11.76 -9.40
N PHE A 104 4.74 12.08 -8.48
CA PHE A 104 3.34 11.74 -8.61
C PHE A 104 2.65 12.61 -9.66
N THR A 105 2.04 11.97 -10.65
CA THR A 105 1.34 12.62 -11.76
C THR A 105 -0.17 12.47 -11.67
N GLY A 106 -0.66 11.43 -10.97
CA GLY A 106 -2.07 11.06 -10.91
C GLY A 106 -2.64 10.58 -12.25
N GLN A 107 -1.76 10.24 -13.20
CA GLN A 107 -2.17 9.66 -14.48
C GLN A 107 -2.26 8.13 -14.33
N PRO A 108 -3.39 7.51 -14.68
CA PRO A 108 -3.51 6.07 -14.64
C PRO A 108 -2.63 5.43 -15.72
N TRP A 109 -2.30 4.15 -15.54
CA TRP A 109 -1.59 3.36 -16.55
C TRP A 109 -2.24 3.46 -17.95
N SER A 110 -1.42 3.69 -18.99
CA SER A 110 -1.81 3.80 -20.41
C SER A 110 -1.28 2.62 -21.22
#